data_AF-A0A1S3NBF5-F1
#
_entry.id   AF-A0A1S3NBF5-F1
#
_cell.length_a   1.000
_cell.length_b   1.000
_cell.length_c   1.000
_cell.angle_alpha   90.00
_cell.angle_beta   90.00
_cell.angle_gamma   90.00
#
_symmetry.space_group_name_H-M   'P 1'
#
loop_
_entity.id
_entity.type
_entity.pdbx_description
1 polymer ?
#
loop_
_entity_poly.entity_id
_entity_poly.type
_entity_poly.pdbx_seq_one_letter_code
_entity_poly.pdbx_strand_id
1 'polypeptide(L)'
;NTVQVSNQEKFLILYEVDVETEFLKASDAACDVACLMYDTNNPHSFDYCASIYKQHYMDSSIPCMVVASKADLPEVRQLHGMTPAEFCYKHRLPPPLPFSGLSLDSTSKNIYTKLAWAAMFPHLNDSNMSNTFWLKVTLGAAVVTVLGFAIYRAFARQK
;
A
#
# COMPACT_ATOMS: atom_id res chain seq x y z
N ASN A 1 9.33 -18.62 12.05
CA ASN A 1 8.53 -17.45 11.61
C ASN A 1 8.63 -16.32 12.62
N THR A 2 9.84 -15.77 12.81
CA THR A 2 10.03 -14.56 13.61
C THR A 2 10.44 -13.40 12.72
N VAL A 3 10.06 -12.20 13.11
CA VAL A 3 10.39 -10.93 12.46
C VAL A 3 10.84 -9.92 13.51
N GLN A 4 11.79 -9.07 13.13
CA GLN A 4 12.28 -8.00 14.00
C GLN A 4 11.51 -6.71 13.67
N VAL A 5 10.84 -6.15 14.67
CA VAL A 5 10.08 -4.89 14.59
C VAL A 5 10.50 -4.01 15.76
N SER A 6 11.05 -2.82 15.49
CA SER A 6 11.56 -1.91 16.53
C SER A 6 12.52 -2.57 17.53
N ASN A 7 13.43 -3.41 17.03
CA ASN A 7 14.39 -4.18 17.84
C ASN A 7 13.73 -5.17 18.83
N GLN A 8 12.48 -5.56 18.56
CA GLN A 8 11.78 -6.62 19.27
C GLN A 8 11.50 -7.78 18.32
N GLU A 9 11.74 -9.01 18.80
CA GLU A 9 11.36 -10.21 18.09
C GLU A 9 9.86 -10.47 18.25
N LYS A 10 9.18 -10.76 17.14
CA LYS A 10 7.74 -11.05 17.09
C LYS A 10 7.49 -12.29 16.26
N PHE A 11 6.47 -13.06 16.64
CA PHE A 11 5.95 -14.15 15.82
C PHE A 11 4.88 -13.59 14.89
N LEU A 12 5.07 -13.81 13.59
CA LEU A 12 4.04 -13.51 12.58
C LEU A 12 3.42 -14.84 12.14
N ILE A 13 2.12 -14.97 12.34
CA ILE A 13 1.34 -16.13 11.92
C ILE A 13 0.66 -15.76 10.60
N LEU A 14 0.97 -16.50 9.54
CA LEU A 14 0.29 -16.37 8.26
C LEU A 14 -0.76 -17.47 8.20
N TYR A 15 -2.02 -17.06 8.08
CA TYR A 15 -3.14 -17.96 7.89
C TYR A 15 -3.66 -17.76 6.47
N GLU A 16 -3.53 -18.80 5.65
CA GLU A 16 -4.08 -18.81 4.30
C GLU A 16 -5.58 -19.05 4.39
N VAL A 17 -6.34 -18.18 3.73
CA VAL A 17 -7.80 -18.26 3.70
C VAL A 17 -8.21 -18.77 2.32
N ASP A 18 -8.98 -19.85 2.32
CA ASP A 18 -9.42 -20.52 1.09
C ASP A 18 -10.34 -19.59 0.26
N VAL A 19 -10.13 -19.61 -1.07
CA VAL A 19 -10.80 -18.76 -2.05
C VAL A 19 -12.05 -19.46 -2.63
N GLU A 20 -12.26 -20.74 -2.32
CA GLU A 20 -13.37 -21.54 -2.87
C GLU A 20 -14.77 -21.09 -2.40
N THR A 21 -14.87 -20.33 -1.30
CA THR A 21 -16.13 -19.71 -0.90
C THR A 21 -16.26 -18.33 -1.54
N GLU A 22 -17.35 -18.10 -2.31
CA GLU A 22 -17.69 -16.80 -2.94
C GLU A 22 -17.64 -15.61 -1.97
N PHE A 23 -17.70 -15.88 -0.66
CA PHE A 23 -17.59 -14.89 0.40
C PHE A 23 -16.72 -15.42 1.55
N LEU A 24 -15.80 -14.59 2.05
CA LEU A 24 -15.13 -14.87 3.30
C LEU A 24 -16.16 -14.88 4.43
N LYS A 25 -16.13 -15.90 5.30
CA LYS A 25 -16.95 -15.87 6.51
C LYS A 25 -16.44 -14.75 7.41
N ALA A 26 -17.34 -14.11 8.16
CA ALA A 26 -16.94 -13.05 9.10
C ALA A 26 -15.92 -13.53 10.15
N SER A 27 -15.92 -14.82 10.49
CA SER A 27 -14.90 -15.45 11.35
C SER A 27 -13.52 -15.43 10.74
N ASP A 28 -13.43 -15.56 9.41
CA ASP A 28 -12.19 -15.71 8.66
C ASP A 28 -11.59 -14.34 8.32
N ALA A 29 -12.38 -13.28 8.45
CA ALA A 29 -11.95 -11.89 8.29
C ALA A 29 -11.30 -11.31 9.57
N ALA A 30 -11.41 -11.98 10.73
CA ALA A 30 -10.84 -11.49 11.99
C ALA A 30 -9.33 -11.74 12.05
N CYS A 31 -8.54 -10.67 11.97
CA CYS A 31 -7.07 -10.71 12.05
C CYS A 31 -6.49 -9.37 12.52
N ASP A 32 -5.21 -9.35 12.90
CA ASP A 32 -4.50 -8.12 13.27
C ASP A 32 -4.09 -7.28 12.05
N VAL A 33 -3.93 -7.92 10.89
CA VAL A 33 -3.59 -7.30 9.60
C VAL A 33 -4.09 -8.18 8.47
N ALA A 34 -4.71 -7.59 7.45
CA ALA A 34 -5.16 -8.28 6.25
C ALA A 34 -4.15 -8.13 5.10
N CYS A 35 -3.74 -9.26 4.52
CA CYS A 35 -2.86 -9.33 3.36
C CYS A 35 -3.70 -9.69 2.12
N LEU A 36 -3.99 -8.71 1.27
CA LEU A 36 -4.77 -8.87 0.05
C LEU A 36 -3.82 -9.13 -1.13
N MET A 37 -3.63 -10.39 -1.49
CA MET A 37 -2.67 -10.80 -2.49
C MET A 37 -3.34 -11.09 -3.84
N TYR A 38 -2.86 -10.44 -4.90
CA TYR A 38 -3.25 -10.72 -6.28
C TYR A 38 -2.04 -11.17 -7.11
N ASP A 39 -2.27 -11.72 -8.29
CA ASP A 39 -1.26 -12.21 -9.21
C ASP A 39 -1.02 -11.20 -10.33
N THR A 40 0.21 -10.66 -10.42
CA THR A 40 0.57 -9.68 -11.45
C THR A 40 0.47 -10.23 -12.87
N ASN A 41 0.50 -11.56 -13.04
CA ASN A 41 0.43 -12.23 -14.33
C ASN A 41 -0.98 -12.77 -14.67
N ASN A 42 -1.96 -12.62 -13.76
CA ASN A 42 -3.36 -12.94 -14.02
C ASN A 42 -4.22 -11.66 -14.03
N PRO A 43 -4.83 -11.28 -15.17
CA PRO A 43 -5.56 -10.02 -15.31
C PRO A 43 -6.84 -9.94 -14.46
N HIS A 44 -7.39 -11.06 -13.98
CA HIS A 44 -8.65 -11.08 -13.21
C HIS A 44 -8.43 -11.17 -11.69
N SER A 45 -7.20 -11.39 -11.23
CA SER A 45 -6.93 -11.72 -9.83
C SER A 45 -7.15 -10.54 -8.87
N PHE A 46 -6.93 -9.30 -9.32
CA PHE A 46 -7.12 -8.12 -8.47
C PHE A 46 -8.59 -7.85 -8.11
N ASP A 47 -9.54 -8.25 -8.95
CA ASP A 47 -10.96 -8.00 -8.71
C ASP A 47 -11.46 -8.70 -7.42
N TYR A 48 -10.93 -9.89 -7.13
CA TYR A 48 -11.16 -10.60 -5.88
C TYR A 48 -10.67 -9.80 -4.67
N CYS A 49 -9.42 -9.32 -4.69
CA CYS A 49 -8.86 -8.48 -3.62
C CYS A 49 -9.71 -7.22 -3.36
N ALA A 50 -10.13 -6.55 -4.44
CA ALA A 50 -10.95 -5.35 -4.34
C ALA A 50 -12.33 -5.63 -3.73
N SER A 51 -12.93 -6.77 -4.07
CA SER A 51 -14.24 -7.21 -3.56
C SER A 51 -14.16 -7.56 -2.07
N ILE A 52 -13.17 -8.36 -1.68
CA ILE A 52 -12.93 -8.71 -0.26
C ILE A 52 -12.67 -7.47 0.59
N TYR A 53 -11.84 -6.53 0.12
CA TYR A 53 -11.61 -5.27 0.82
C TYR A 53 -12.91 -4.51 1.08
N LYS A 54 -13.72 -4.31 0.04
CA LYS A 54 -14.98 -3.55 0.15
C LYS A 54 -15.98 -4.21 1.10
N GLN A 55 -16.05 -5.54 1.07
CA GLN A 55 -17.05 -6.28 1.85
C GLN A 55 -16.67 -6.41 3.33
N HIS A 56 -15.38 -6.55 3.65
CA HIS A 56 -14.96 -6.93 5.01
C HIS A 56 -14.08 -5.91 5.71
N TYR A 57 -13.33 -5.10 4.96
CA TYR A 57 -12.25 -4.30 5.54
C TYR A 57 -12.40 -2.79 5.39
N MET A 58 -13.18 -2.32 4.39
CA MET A 58 -13.34 -0.91 4.07
C MET A 58 -13.82 -0.06 5.26
N ASP A 59 -14.74 -0.60 6.06
CA ASP A 59 -15.29 0.06 7.25
C ASP A 59 -14.72 -0.51 8.56
N SER A 60 -13.67 -1.34 8.47
CA SER A 60 -13.02 -1.97 9.64
C SER A 60 -11.83 -1.15 10.14
N SER A 61 -11.41 -1.40 11.39
CA SER A 61 -10.14 -0.87 11.92
C SER A 61 -8.93 -1.76 11.60
N ILE A 62 -9.11 -2.82 10.81
CA ILE A 62 -8.03 -3.76 10.50
C ILE A 62 -7.16 -3.16 9.38
N PRO A 63 -5.85 -2.99 9.60
CA PRO A 63 -4.95 -2.49 8.57
C PRO A 63 -4.88 -3.49 7.41
N CYS A 64 -4.96 -2.98 6.18
CA CYS A 64 -4.90 -3.77 4.96
C CYS A 64 -3.65 -3.45 4.15
N MET A 65 -3.04 -4.47 3.57
CA MET A 65 -1.90 -4.35 2.67
C MET A 65 -2.17 -5.12 1.39
N VAL A 66 -2.04 -4.45 0.25
CA VAL A 66 -2.16 -5.08 -1.07
C VAL A 66 -0.80 -5.61 -1.52
N VAL A 67 -0.75 -6.87 -1.94
CA VAL A 67 0.47 -7.56 -2.37
C VAL A 67 0.32 -8.03 -3.82
N ALA A 68 1.28 -7.64 -4.65
CA ALA A 68 1.40 -8.00 -6.05
C ALA A 68 2.35 -9.20 -6.18
N SER A 69 1.80 -10.41 -6.15
CA SER A 69 2.56 -11.66 -6.21
C SER A 69 3.06 -11.97 -7.62
N LYS A 70 4.05 -12.88 -7.72
CA LYS A 70 4.72 -13.26 -8.98
C LYS A 70 5.32 -12.07 -9.73
N ALA A 71 5.87 -11.11 -8.98
CA ALA A 71 6.52 -9.92 -9.53
C ALA A 71 7.75 -10.21 -10.43
N ASP A 72 8.22 -11.46 -10.44
CA ASP A 72 9.24 -11.97 -11.36
C ASP A 72 8.71 -12.28 -12.77
N LEU A 73 7.39 -12.41 -12.94
CA LEU A 73 6.73 -12.63 -14.22
C LEU A 73 6.31 -11.31 -14.88
N PRO A 74 6.06 -11.29 -16.20
CA PRO A 74 5.55 -10.10 -16.88
C PRO A 74 4.23 -9.63 -16.28
N GLU A 75 4.21 -8.38 -15.81
CA GLU A 75 3.01 -7.74 -15.30
C GLU A 75 2.00 -7.53 -16.43
N VAL A 76 0.78 -8.00 -16.21
CA VAL A 76 -0.35 -7.79 -17.10
C VAL A 76 -1.30 -6.76 -16.50
N ARG A 77 -1.97 -6.00 -17.36
CA ARG A 77 -3.00 -5.05 -16.94
C ARG A 77 -4.12 -5.79 -16.22
N GLN A 78 -4.37 -5.40 -14.98
CA GLN A 78 -5.50 -5.89 -14.21
C GLN A 78 -6.81 -5.34 -14.79
N LEU A 79 -7.74 -6.25 -15.12
CA LEU A 79 -9.06 -5.97 -15.67
C LEU A 79 -10.05 -5.64 -14.54
N HIS A 80 -9.76 -4.54 -13.86
CA HIS A 80 -10.64 -3.91 -12.87
C HIS A 80 -10.99 -2.48 -13.32
N GLY A 81 -12.04 -1.89 -12.73
CA GLY A 81 -12.48 -0.52 -13.05
C GLY A 81 -11.44 0.58 -12.74
N MET A 82 -10.36 0.24 -12.05
CA MET A 82 -9.18 1.07 -11.80
C MET A 82 -7.94 0.18 -11.60
N THR A 83 -6.75 0.74 -11.70
CA THR A 83 -5.51 0.00 -11.41
C THR A 83 -5.36 -0.29 -9.92
N PRO A 84 -4.56 -1.30 -9.51
CA PRO A 84 -4.29 -1.58 -8.10
C PRO A 84 -3.73 -0.37 -7.33
N ALA A 85 -2.86 0.42 -7.97
CA ALA A 85 -2.30 1.63 -7.36
C ALA A 85 -3.36 2.72 -7.13
N GLU A 86 -4.24 2.95 -8.11
CA GLU A 86 -5.36 3.90 -7.97
C GLU A 86 -6.36 3.44 -6.91
N PHE A 87 -6.63 2.14 -6.82
CA PHE A 87 -7.45 1.56 -5.77
C PHE A 87 -6.86 1.84 -4.39
N CYS A 88 -5.58 1.52 -4.18
CA CYS A 88 -4.91 1.80 -2.91
C CYS A 88 -4.96 3.29 -2.56
N TYR A 89 -4.67 4.17 -3.54
CA TYR A 89 -4.73 5.60 -3.33
C TYR A 89 -6.14 6.07 -2.91
N LYS A 90 -7.18 5.63 -3.63
CA LYS A 90 -8.58 5.97 -3.36
C LYS A 90 -9.02 5.54 -1.97
N HIS A 91 -8.57 4.37 -1.52
CA HIS A 91 -8.93 3.76 -0.25
C HIS A 91 -7.92 4.02 0.87
N ARG A 92 -6.95 4.93 0.65
CA ARG A 92 -5.87 5.29 1.61
C ARG A 92 -5.05 4.11 2.09
N LEU A 93 -4.94 3.06 1.28
CA LEU A 93 -4.09 1.91 1.54
C LEU A 93 -2.64 2.22 1.11
N PRO A 94 -1.65 1.55 1.72
CA PRO A 94 -0.30 1.54 1.19
C PRO A 94 -0.28 1.09 -0.29
N PRO A 95 0.66 1.60 -1.11
CA PRO A 95 0.77 1.18 -2.50
C PRO A 95 1.04 -0.34 -2.60
N PRO A 96 0.61 -1.00 -3.68
CA PRO A 96 0.80 -2.44 -3.85
C PRO A 96 2.27 -2.83 -3.69
N LEU A 97 2.53 -3.84 -2.84
CA LEU A 97 3.88 -4.32 -2.59
C LEU A 97 4.23 -5.46 -3.55
N PRO A 98 5.25 -5.31 -4.40
CA PRO A 98 5.69 -6.40 -5.25
C PRO A 98 6.31 -7.51 -4.41
N PHE A 99 5.96 -8.75 -4.73
CA PHE A 99 6.47 -9.94 -4.07
C PHE A 99 6.71 -11.06 -5.08
N SER A 100 7.84 -11.74 -4.94
CA SER A 100 8.14 -12.99 -5.62
C SER A 100 8.78 -13.96 -4.63
N GLY A 101 8.32 -15.20 -4.62
CA GLY A 101 8.94 -16.28 -3.84
C GLY A 101 10.32 -16.70 -4.38
N LEU A 102 10.64 -16.34 -5.63
CA LEU A 102 11.95 -16.59 -6.24
C LEU A 102 12.97 -15.50 -5.88
N SER A 103 12.50 -14.34 -5.40
CA SER A 103 13.36 -13.24 -5.06
C SER A 103 14.03 -13.45 -3.70
N LEU A 104 15.33 -13.75 -3.71
CA LEU A 104 16.18 -13.81 -2.52
C LEU A 104 16.59 -12.42 -1.99
N ASP A 105 16.09 -11.35 -2.60
CA ASP A 105 16.44 -9.98 -2.23
C ASP A 105 15.82 -9.56 -0.87
N SER A 106 16.34 -8.48 -0.30
CA SER A 106 15.83 -7.93 0.97
C SER A 106 14.38 -7.44 0.87
N THR A 107 13.88 -7.20 -0.35
CA THR A 107 12.51 -6.75 -0.63
C THR A 107 11.48 -7.80 -0.23
N SER A 108 11.71 -9.09 -0.53
CA SER A 108 10.79 -10.17 -0.15
C SER A 108 10.71 -10.36 1.37
N LYS A 109 11.82 -10.18 2.09
CA LYS A 109 11.84 -10.20 3.57
C LYS A 109 11.15 -8.99 4.19
N ASN A 110 11.15 -7.85 3.50
CA ASN A 110 10.55 -6.62 3.97
C ASN A 110 9.03 -6.73 4.15
N ILE A 111 8.35 -7.59 3.38
CA ILE A 111 6.89 -7.73 3.46
C ILE A 111 6.42 -8.23 4.83
N TYR A 112 7.13 -9.21 5.41
CA TYR A 112 6.78 -9.77 6.71
C TYR A 112 6.99 -8.75 7.83
N THR A 113 8.07 -7.96 7.76
CA THR A 113 8.31 -6.84 8.69
C THR A 113 7.23 -5.78 8.57
N LYS A 114 6.77 -5.45 7.34
CA LYS A 114 5.68 -4.48 7.14
C LYS A 114 4.33 -5.00 7.67
N LEU A 115 4.00 -6.26 7.43
CA LEU A 115 2.79 -6.89 7.98
C LEU A 115 2.82 -6.87 9.51
N ALA A 116 3.93 -7.27 10.11
CA ALA A 116 4.07 -7.24 11.57
C ALA A 116 4.05 -5.81 12.15
N TRP A 117 4.64 -4.84 11.44
CA TRP A 117 4.52 -3.42 11.82
C TRP A 117 3.07 -2.94 11.79
N ALA A 118 2.34 -3.24 10.72
CA ALA A 118 0.94 -2.85 10.58
C ALA A 118 0.07 -3.49 11.68
N ALA A 119 0.28 -4.77 11.99
CA ALA A 119 -0.39 -5.47 13.08
C ALA A 119 -0.07 -4.86 14.46
N MET A 120 1.18 -4.45 14.71
CA MET A 120 1.58 -3.83 15.98
C MET A 120 1.11 -2.38 16.13
N PHE A 121 1.02 -1.64 15.03
CA PHE A 121 0.74 -0.21 15.02
C PHE A 121 -0.37 0.16 14.02
N PRO A 122 -1.59 -0.37 14.17
CA PRO A 122 -2.67 -0.18 13.19
C PRO A 122 -3.02 1.29 12.98
N HIS A 123 -2.91 2.11 14.03
CA HIS A 123 -3.18 3.56 14.00
C HIS A 123 -2.10 4.40 13.27
N LEU A 124 -0.93 3.83 12.97
CA LEU A 124 0.15 4.53 12.26
C LEU A 124 0.15 4.25 10.75
N ASN A 125 -0.65 3.29 10.28
CA ASN A 125 -0.62 2.84 8.89
C ASN A 125 -1.11 3.91 7.89
N ASP A 126 -1.97 4.84 8.33
CA ASP A 126 -2.49 5.96 7.52
C ASP A 126 -1.44 7.05 7.21
N SER A 127 -0.31 7.06 7.91
CA SER A 127 0.59 8.23 7.95
C SER A 127 1.50 8.39 6.73
N ASN A 128 1.69 7.35 5.90
CA ASN A 128 2.65 7.38 4.80
C ASN A 128 2.20 8.21 3.59
N MET A 129 0.89 8.45 3.41
CA MET A 129 0.36 9.25 2.30
C MET A 129 0.44 10.77 2.58
N SER A 130 0.35 11.17 3.85
CA SER A 130 0.35 12.59 4.25
C SER A 130 1.70 13.26 3.99
N ASN A 131 2.81 12.58 4.33
CA ASN A 131 4.15 13.17 4.27
C ASN A 131 4.59 13.52 2.84
N THR A 132 4.26 12.70 1.84
CA THR A 132 4.65 12.98 0.44
C THR A 132 3.80 14.09 -0.18
N PHE A 133 2.52 14.20 0.18
CA PHE A 133 1.65 15.28 -0.30
C PHE A 133 2.12 16.65 0.22
N TRP A 134 2.35 16.77 1.53
CA TRP A 134 2.84 18.02 2.12
C TRP A 134 4.23 18.42 1.61
N LEU A 135 5.11 17.44 1.36
CA LEU A 135 6.40 17.70 0.72
C LEU A 135 6.25 18.27 -0.70
N LYS A 136 5.34 17.72 -1.52
CA LYS A 136 5.09 18.23 -2.87
C LYS A 136 4.48 19.64 -2.87
N VAL A 137 3.53 19.91 -1.97
CA VAL A 137 2.89 21.23 -1.85
C VAL A 137 3.90 22.30 -1.41
N THR A 138 4.75 21.99 -0.43
CA THR A 138 5.77 22.93 0.07
C THR A 138 6.84 23.24 -0.99
N LEU A 139 7.31 22.24 -1.73
CA LEU A 139 8.21 22.43 -2.88
C LEU A 139 7.59 23.31 -3.96
N GLY A 140 6.32 23.09 -4.32
CA GLY A 140 5.61 23.91 -5.30
C GLY A 140 5.48 25.38 -4.89
N ALA A 141 5.10 25.64 -3.64
CA ALA A 141 4.95 27.00 -3.11
C ALA A 141 6.29 27.77 -3.07
N ALA A 142 7.40 27.09 -2.72
CA ALA A 142 8.73 27.70 -2.72
C ALA A 142 9.16 28.16 -4.12
N VAL A 143 8.90 27.36 -5.16
CA VAL A 143 9.25 27.74 -6.54
C VAL A 143 8.45 28.97 -7.01
N VAL A 144 7.14 29.01 -6.72
CA VAL A 144 6.28 30.14 -7.10
C VAL A 144 6.70 31.44 -6.39
N THR A 145 7.03 31.37 -5.10
CA THR A 145 7.46 32.54 -4.32
C THR A 145 8.81 33.09 -4.81
N VAL A 146 9.79 32.22 -5.11
CA VAL A 146 11.09 32.64 -5.64
C VAL A 146 10.96 33.28 -7.02
N LEU A 147 10.19 32.68 -7.93
CA LEU A 147 9.95 33.23 -9.27
C LEU A 147 9.19 34.56 -9.20
N GLY A 148 8.14 34.62 -8.39
CA GLY A 148 7.36 35.85 -8.18
C GLY A 148 8.21 36.99 -7.63
N PHE A 149 9.08 36.71 -6.65
CA PHE A 149 9.99 37.70 -6.09
C PHE A 149 11.06 38.17 -7.09
N ALA A 150 11.61 37.25 -7.88
CA ALA A 150 12.59 37.59 -8.92
C ALA A 150 11.98 38.48 -10.00
N ILE A 151 10.77 38.16 -10.47
CA ILE A 151 10.00 38.96 -11.44
C ILE A 151 9.70 40.34 -10.85
N TYR A 152 9.20 40.40 -9.62
CA TYR A 152 8.92 41.67 -8.93
C TYR A 152 10.16 42.57 -8.85
N ARG A 153 11.32 42.03 -8.44
CA ARG A 153 12.58 42.80 -8.39
C ARG A 153 13.04 43.26 -9.77
N ALA A 154 12.84 42.46 -10.82
CA ALA A 154 13.21 42.84 -12.17
C ALA A 154 12.38 44.05 -12.65
N PHE A 155 11.06 44.03 -12.43
CA PHE A 155 10.19 45.16 -12.75
C PHE A 155 10.45 46.40 -11.88
N ALA A 156 10.74 46.22 -10.59
CA ALA A 156 11.05 47.33 -9.69
C ALA A 156 12.38 48.04 -10.03
N ARG A 157 13.30 47.38 -10.75
CA ARG A 157 14.57 47.98 -11.23
C ARG A 157 14.44 48.73 -12.57
N GLN A 158 13.33 48.53 -13.28
CA GLN A 158 13.04 49.17 -14.58
C GLN A 158 12.24 50.47 -14.43
N LYS A 159 11.86 50.83 -13.20
CA LYS A 159 11.31 52.14 -12.81
C LYS A 159 12.39 52.94 -12.09
#